data_AF-A0A4S0JKH8-F1
#
_entry.id   AF-A0A4S0JKH8-F1
#
_cell.length_a   1.000
_cell.length_b   1.000
_cell.length_c   1.000
_cell.angle_alpha   90.00
_cell.angle_beta   90.00
_cell.angle_gamma   90.00
#
_symmetry.space_group_name_H-M   'P 1'
#
loop_
_entity.id
_entity.type
_entity.pdbx_description
1 polymer ?
#
loop_
_entity_poly.entity_id
_entity_poly.type
_entity_poly.pdbx_seq_one_letter_code
_entity_poly.pdbx_strand_id
1 'polypeptide(L)'
;VNDYLARRDAAQMGKLYNWLGLSVGVVYPGMPHSDKREAYAADITYGTNNEFGFDYLRDNMALSKADRYQRGLHYAIVDEVDSILIDEARTPLIISGPADDSPELYIRVN
;
A
#
# COMPACT_ATOMS: atom_id res chain seq x y z
N VAL A 1 11.94 2.10 -5.02
CA VAL A 1 12.99 1.13 -4.57
C VAL A 1 12.35 -0.21 -4.15
N ASN A 2 12.69 -1.30 -4.85
CA ASN A 2 11.94 -2.56 -5.11
C ASN A 2 11.52 -3.44 -3.89
N ASP A 3 10.43 -4.21 -4.02
CA ASP A 3 9.91 -5.22 -3.07
C ASP A 3 10.96 -6.20 -2.53
N TYR A 4 11.96 -6.55 -3.35
CA TYR A 4 13.07 -7.41 -2.90
C TYR A 4 13.80 -6.82 -1.69
N LEU A 5 14.08 -5.51 -1.72
CA LEU A 5 14.78 -4.81 -0.64
C LEU A 5 13.90 -4.74 0.60
N ALA A 6 12.62 -4.41 0.45
CA ALA A 6 11.66 -4.41 1.55
C ALA A 6 11.59 -5.77 2.27
N ARG A 7 11.54 -6.88 1.51
CA ARG A 7 11.55 -8.24 2.08
C ARG A 7 12.87 -8.60 2.74
N ARG A 8 13.99 -8.24 2.12
CA ARG A 8 15.33 -8.49 2.66
C ARG A 8 15.52 -7.77 3.98
N ASP A 9 15.19 -6.48 4.02
CA ASP A 9 15.44 -5.62 5.17
C ASP A 9 14.50 -5.98 6.32
N ALA A 10 13.25 -6.29 6.03
CA ALA A 10 12.34 -6.85 7.02
C ALA A 10 12.83 -8.20 7.58
N ALA A 11 13.37 -9.09 6.77
CA ALA A 11 13.90 -10.37 7.25
C ALA A 11 15.19 -10.21 8.08
N GLN A 12 16.03 -9.23 7.73
CA GLN A 12 17.26 -8.94 8.45
C GLN A 12 17.00 -8.20 9.77
N MET A 13 16.31 -7.06 9.70
CA MET A 13 16.01 -6.22 10.88
C MET A 13 14.91 -6.84 11.75
N GLY A 14 14.02 -7.64 11.16
CA GLY A 14 12.99 -8.37 11.89
C GLY A 14 13.57 -9.30 12.95
N LYS A 15 14.78 -9.83 12.79
CA LYS A 15 15.45 -10.60 13.85
C LYS A 15 15.65 -9.77 15.12
N LEU A 16 16.07 -8.52 14.97
CA LEU A 16 16.29 -7.60 16.09
C LEU A 16 14.96 -7.14 16.68
N TYR A 17 14.01 -6.71 15.84
CA TYR A 17 12.72 -6.22 16.32
C TYR A 17 11.91 -7.31 17.01
N ASN A 18 11.86 -8.53 16.45
CA ASN A 18 11.20 -9.67 17.07
C ASN A 18 11.89 -10.06 18.39
N TRP A 19 13.22 -9.95 18.48
CA TRP A 19 13.94 -10.18 19.73
C TRP A 19 13.54 -9.17 20.83
N LEU A 20 13.21 -7.93 20.45
CA LEU A 20 12.66 -6.90 21.34
C LEU A 20 11.15 -7.04 21.59
N GLY A 21 10.49 -8.06 21.03
CA GLY A 21 9.05 -8.30 21.18
C GLY A 21 8.15 -7.47 20.27
N LEU A 22 8.71 -6.82 19.24
CA LEU A 22 7.95 -6.08 18.22
C LEU A 22 7.66 -6.98 17.02
N SER A 23 6.45 -6.86 16.48
CA SER A 23 6.03 -7.56 15.25
C SER A 23 6.45 -6.80 13.99
N VAL A 24 6.81 -7.55 12.94
CA VAL A 24 7.27 -6.98 11.66
C VAL A 24 6.48 -7.58 10.50
N GLY A 25 5.81 -6.73 9.73
CA GLY A 25 5.05 -7.09 8.53
C GLY A 25 5.73 -6.60 7.25
N VAL A 26 5.42 -7.24 6.12
CA VAL A 26 5.84 -6.78 4.79
C VAL A 26 4.63 -6.77 3.87
N VAL A 27 4.37 -5.66 3.20
CA VAL A 27 3.35 -5.57 2.15
C VAL A 27 4.01 -5.63 0.77
N TYR A 28 3.34 -6.31 -0.16
CA TYR A 28 3.83 -6.49 -1.53
C TYR A 28 2.67 -6.64 -2.53
N PRO A 29 2.94 -6.42 -3.83
CA PRO A 29 1.92 -6.52 -4.87
C PRO A 29 1.28 -7.90 -4.94
N GLY A 30 -0.04 -7.95 -5.06
CA GLY A 30 -0.81 -9.20 -5.17
C GLY A 30 -0.94 -10.01 -3.88
N MET A 31 -0.50 -9.47 -2.73
CA MET A 31 -0.72 -10.10 -1.43
C MET A 31 -2.21 -10.25 -1.13
N PRO A 32 -2.68 -11.41 -0.62
CA PRO A 32 -4.08 -11.60 -0.22
C PRO A 32 -4.55 -10.56 0.80
N HIS A 33 -5.82 -10.20 0.72
CA HIS A 33 -6.41 -9.15 1.56
C HIS A 33 -6.31 -9.44 3.06
N SER A 34 -6.44 -10.71 3.46
CA SER A 34 -6.25 -11.17 4.84
C SER A 34 -4.84 -10.87 5.33
N ASP A 35 -3.85 -11.24 4.51
CA ASP A 35 -2.44 -11.18 4.88
C ASP A 35 -1.97 -9.72 4.92
N LYS A 36 -2.50 -8.86 4.03
CA LYS A 36 -2.23 -7.42 4.08
C LYS A 36 -2.66 -6.78 5.39
N ARG A 37 -3.82 -7.15 5.92
CA ARG A 37 -4.29 -6.62 7.21
C ARG A 37 -3.36 -7.02 8.33
N GLU A 38 -2.91 -8.26 8.35
CA GLU A 38 -1.93 -8.73 9.33
C GLU A 38 -0.61 -7.97 9.21
N ALA A 39 -0.13 -7.74 7.97
CA ALA A 39 1.09 -6.98 7.73
C ALA A 39 1.01 -5.52 8.19
N TYR A 40 -0.13 -4.85 8.00
CA TYR A 40 -0.37 -3.48 8.50
C TYR A 40 -0.66 -3.41 10.01
N ALA A 41 -1.15 -4.52 10.59
CA ALA A 41 -1.37 -4.64 12.03
C ALA A 41 -0.07 -4.82 12.83
N ALA A 42 1.04 -5.16 12.16
CA ALA A 42 2.36 -5.22 12.77
C ALA A 42 2.82 -3.85 13.33
N ASP A 43 3.69 -3.90 14.33
CA ASP A 43 4.29 -2.71 14.94
C ASP A 43 5.10 -1.93 13.89
N ILE A 44 5.85 -2.67 13.06
CA ILE A 44 6.66 -2.14 11.96
C ILE A 44 6.23 -2.81 10.65
N THR A 45 5.89 -2.02 9.63
CA THR A 45 5.52 -2.54 8.31
C THR A 45 6.50 -2.03 7.26
N TYR A 46 7.16 -2.96 6.54
CA TYR A 46 7.98 -2.67 5.37
C TYR A 46 7.15 -2.79 4.09
N GLY A 47 7.51 -2.00 3.08
CA GLY A 47 6.83 -2.00 1.79
C GLY A 47 7.43 -0.96 0.85
N THR A 48 6.91 -0.89 -0.36
CA THR A 48 7.30 0.13 -1.34
C THR A 48 6.32 1.30 -1.31
N ASN A 49 6.76 2.47 -1.76
CA ASN A 49 5.91 3.66 -1.91
C ASN A 49 4.65 3.38 -2.75
N ASN A 50 4.81 2.64 -3.86
CA ASN A 50 3.70 2.26 -4.73
C ASN A 50 2.69 1.39 -3.97
N GLU A 51 3.15 0.41 -3.21
CA GLU A 51 2.25 -0.48 -2.48
C GLU A 51 1.47 0.27 -1.39
N PHE A 52 2.16 1.08 -0.58
CA PHE A 52 1.51 1.92 0.42
C PHE A 52 0.52 2.90 -0.20
N GLY A 53 0.89 3.55 -1.31
CA GLY A 53 0.04 4.51 -1.98
C GLY A 53 -1.20 3.87 -2.61
N PHE A 54 -1.06 2.73 -3.29
CA PHE A 54 -2.20 2.03 -3.87
C PHE A 54 -3.09 1.37 -2.82
N ASP A 55 -2.54 0.85 -1.72
CA ASP A 55 -3.34 0.37 -0.59
C ASP A 55 -4.15 1.53 0.02
N TYR A 56 -3.55 2.71 0.19
CA TYR A 56 -4.25 3.89 0.67
C TYR A 56 -5.40 4.31 -0.28
N LEU A 57 -5.15 4.32 -1.60
CA LEU A 57 -6.19 4.62 -2.58
C LEU A 57 -7.32 3.58 -2.53
N ARG A 58 -6.99 2.28 -2.45
CA ARG A 58 -7.98 1.20 -2.34
C ARG A 58 -8.80 1.28 -1.06
N ASP A 59 -8.18 1.64 0.07
CA ASP A 59 -8.88 1.82 1.34
C ASP A 59 -9.90 2.97 1.31
N ASN A 60 -9.65 3.99 0.48
CA ASN A 60 -10.58 5.10 0.26
C ASN A 60 -11.69 4.77 -0.75
N MET A 61 -11.56 3.68 -1.52
CA MET A 61 -12.62 3.13 -2.37
C MET A 61 -13.44 2.03 -1.67
N ALA A 62 -13.03 1.61 -0.48
CA ALA A 62 -13.66 0.52 0.26
C ALA A 62 -15.09 0.89 0.74
N LEU A 63 -16.04 -0.03 0.57
CA LEU A 63 -17.45 0.17 0.93
C LEU A 63 -17.68 0.26 2.44
N SER A 64 -16.82 -0.40 3.23
CA SER A 64 -16.89 -0.36 4.68
C SER A 64 -15.51 -0.15 5.31
N LYS A 65 -15.49 0.36 6.55
CA LYS A 65 -14.23 0.45 7.33
C LYS A 65 -13.61 -0.91 7.55
N ALA A 66 -14.43 -1.95 7.68
CA ALA A 66 -13.97 -3.31 7.86
C ALA A 66 -13.27 -3.84 6.61
N ASP A 67 -13.35 -3.18 5.45
CA ASP A 67 -12.71 -3.60 4.19
C ASP A 67 -11.31 -2.99 3.97
N ARG A 68 -10.86 -2.11 4.86
CA ARG A 68 -9.56 -1.40 4.77
C ARG A 68 -8.38 -2.22 5.28
N TYR A 69 -7.21 -2.11 4.66
CA TYR A 69 -5.98 -2.78 5.10
C TYR A 69 -5.15 -1.93 6.05
N GLN A 70 -4.97 -0.64 5.73
CA GLN A 70 -4.15 0.26 6.50
C GLN A 70 -4.83 0.65 7.81
N ARG A 71 -3.99 0.85 8.83
CA ARG A 71 -4.36 1.54 10.07
C ARG A 71 -4.12 3.04 9.92
N GLY A 72 -4.22 3.79 11.02
CA GLY A 72 -3.82 5.20 11.02
C GLY A 72 -2.38 5.39 10.52
N LEU A 73 -2.13 6.47 9.80
CA LEU A 73 -0.78 6.84 9.33
C LEU A 73 -0.03 7.54 10.47
N HIS A 74 0.86 6.81 11.14
CA HIS A 74 1.53 7.30 12.35
C HIS A 74 2.90 7.91 12.04
N TYR A 75 3.76 7.16 11.36
CA TYR A 75 5.13 7.54 11.07
C TYR A 75 5.66 6.74 9.88
N ALA A 76 6.55 7.34 9.08
CA ALA A 76 7.18 6.69 7.94
C ALA A 76 8.67 7.07 7.91
N ILE A 77 9.53 6.07 7.75
CA ILE A 77 10.94 6.24 7.41
C ILE A 77 11.07 5.85 5.95
N VAL A 78 11.57 6.77 5.13
CA VAL A 78 11.76 6.54 3.69
C VAL A 78 13.23 6.30 3.43
N ASP A 79 13.57 5.08 3.04
CA ASP A 79 14.89 4.78 2.48
C ASP A 79 14.97 5.29 1.04
N GLU A 80 16.17 5.72 0.60
CA GLU A 80 16.41 6.33 -0.72
C GLU A 80 15.45 7.52 -1.00
N VAL A 81 15.40 8.46 -0.04
CA VAL A 81 14.40 9.53 0.01
C VAL A 81 14.40 10.46 -1.21
N ASP A 82 15.56 10.70 -1.82
CA ASP A 82 15.70 11.49 -3.04
C ASP A 82 15.03 10.79 -4.23
N SER A 83 15.28 9.50 -4.40
CA SER A 83 14.65 8.67 -5.43
C SER A 83 13.12 8.67 -5.29
N ILE A 84 12.61 8.53 -4.05
CA ILE A 84 11.17 8.40 -3.81
C ILE A 84 10.44 9.76 -3.85
N LEU A 85 10.93 10.76 -3.12
CA LEU A 85 10.20 12.03 -2.94
C LEU A 85 10.55 13.11 -3.97
N ILE A 86 11.60 12.91 -4.77
CA ILE A 86 11.98 13.84 -5.84
C ILE A 86 11.74 13.20 -7.20
N ASP A 87 12.38 12.06 -7.49
CA ASP A 87 12.37 11.50 -8.83
C ASP A 87 11.07 10.78 -9.19
N GLU A 88 10.58 9.91 -8.30
CA GLU A 88 9.33 9.16 -8.50
C GLU A 88 8.08 10.01 -8.28
N ALA A 89 8.16 11.07 -7.47
CA ALA A 89 7.03 11.96 -7.15
C ALA A 89 6.46 12.76 -8.35
N ARG A 90 7.12 12.69 -9.52
CA ARG A 90 6.66 13.33 -10.77
C ARG A 90 5.44 12.64 -11.39
N THR A 91 5.22 11.37 -11.08
CA THR A 91 4.13 10.57 -11.65
C THR A 91 3.10 10.23 -10.57
N PRO A 92 1.81 10.58 -10.74
CA PRO A 92 0.79 10.24 -9.76
C PRO A 92 0.45 8.75 -9.76
N LEU A 93 -0.03 8.25 -8.62
CA LEU A 93 -0.62 6.93 -8.50
C LEU A 93 -2.10 6.99 -8.94
N ILE A 94 -2.48 6.18 -9.93
CA ILE A 94 -3.81 6.22 -10.54
C ILE A 94 -4.44 4.83 -10.49
N ILE A 95 -5.64 4.72 -9.92
CA ILE A 95 -6.54 3.57 -10.11
C ILE A 95 -7.58 3.98 -11.15
N SER A 96 -7.66 3.23 -12.25
CA SER A 96 -8.69 3.41 -13.27
C SER A 96 -9.60 2.20 -13.33
N GLY A 97 -10.86 2.42 -13.70
CA GLY A 97 -11.86 1.38 -13.89
C GLY A 97 -12.74 1.71 -15.10
N PRO A 98 -13.43 0.71 -15.68
CA PRO A 98 -14.40 0.96 -16.74
C PRO A 98 -15.50 1.90 -16.24
N ALA A 99 -15.98 2.79 -17.12
CA ALA A 99 -17.15 3.59 -16.82
C ALA A 99 -18.41 2.71 -16.91
N ASP A 100 -19.31 2.82 -15.94
CA ASP A 100 -20.62 2.14 -15.92
C ASP A 100 -21.63 2.75 -16.91
N ASP A 101 -21.25 3.80 -17.65
CA ASP A 101 -22.14 4.48 -18.58
C ASP A 101 -22.43 3.58 -19.79
N SER A 102 -23.70 3.21 -19.95
CA SER A 102 -24.19 2.66 -21.22
C SER A 102 -24.24 3.80 -22.24
N PRO A 103 -23.60 3.67 -23.42
CA PRO A 103 -23.70 4.66 -24.50
C PRO A 103 -25.15 4.97 -24.89
N GLU A 104 -26.07 4.05 -24.58
CA GLU A 104 -27.51 4.15 -24.79
C GLU A 104 -28.17 5.31 -24.05
N LEU A 105 -27.67 5.71 -22.87
CA LEU A 105 -28.21 6.85 -22.12
C LEU A 105 -27.97 8.17 -22.86
N TYR A 106 -26.81 8.34 -23.50
CA TYR A 106 -26.50 9.51 -24.33
C TYR A 106 -27.36 9.56 -25.60
N ILE A 107 -27.75 8.39 -26.12
CA ILE A 107 -28.61 8.27 -27.31
C ILE A 107 -30.08 8.57 -26.97
N ARG A 108 -30.57 8.19 -25.78
CA ARG A 108 -31.97 8.44 -25.37
C ARG A 108 -32.26 9.87 -24.94
N VAL A 109 -31.24 10.66 -24.60
CA VAL A 109 -31.38 12.06 -24.15
C VAL A 109 -31.36 13.05 -25.34
N ASN A 110 -30.89 12.63 -26.52
CA ASN A 110 -30.99 13.38 -27.78
C ASN A 110 -32.22 13.00 -28.60
#